data_AF-A0A3D4JFR5-F1
#
_entry.id   AF-A0A3D4JFR5-F1
#
_cell.length_a   1.000
_cell.length_b   1.000
_cell.length_c   1.000
_cell.angle_alpha   90.00
_cell.angle_beta   90.00
_cell.angle_gamma   90.00
#
_symmetry.space_group_name_H-M   'P 1'
#
loop_
_entity.id
_entity.type
_entity.pdbx_description
1 polymer ?
#
loop_
_entity_poly.entity_id
_entity_poly.type
_entity_poly.pdbx_seq_one_letter_code
_entity_poly.pdbx_strand_id
1 'polypeptide(L)' 'VRNRCQRCGRPRGYIRRFGLCRICFRELALKGNIPGVVKSSW' A
#
# COMPACT_ATOMS: atom_id res chain seq x y z
N VAL A 1 -0.10 -16.49 -12.17
CA VAL A 1 -0.65 -15.98 -10.88
C VAL A 1 -0.56 -14.46 -10.86
N ARG A 2 -1.64 -13.75 -10.50
CA ARG A 2 -1.67 -12.27 -10.50
C ARG A 2 -1.80 -11.74 -9.08
N ASN A 3 -0.81 -10.96 -8.65
CA ASN A 3 -0.84 -10.36 -7.31
C ASN A 3 -1.95 -9.31 -7.23
N ARG A 4 -2.83 -9.47 -6.24
CA ARG A 4 -3.95 -8.59 -5.94
C ARG A 4 -3.75 -7.97 -4.57
N CYS A 5 -4.28 -6.77 -4.37
CA CYS A 5 -4.31 -6.15 -3.05
C CYS A 5 -5.01 -7.06 -2.04
N GLN A 6 -4.40 -7.33 -0.89
CA GLN A 6 -5.00 -8.17 0.15
C GLN A 6 -6.21 -7.52 0.84
N ARG A 7 -6.34 -6.18 0.78
CA ARG A 7 -7.44 -5.44 1.43
C ARG A 7 -8.66 -5.25 0.53
N CYS A 8 -8.47 -4.98 -0.76
CA CYS A 8 -9.54 -4.61 -1.69
C CYS A 8 -9.55 -5.38 -3.02
N GLY A 9 -8.65 -6.35 -3.22
CA GLY A 9 -8.62 -7.20 -4.42
C GLY A 9 -8.16 -6.50 -5.72
N ARG A 10 -7.77 -5.23 -5.65
CA ARG A 10 -7.37 -4.44 -6.84
C ARG A 10 -6.24 -5.12 -7.61
N PRO A 11 -6.37 -5.29 -8.95
CA PRO A 11 -5.47 -6.15 -9.73
C PRO A 11 -4.28 -5.39 -10.36
N ARG A 12 -4.11 -4.10 -10.08
CA ARG A 12 -3.05 -3.22 -10.61
C ARG A 12 -2.53 -2.28 -9.53
N GLY A 13 -1.29 -1.80 -9.70
CA GLY A 13 -0.63 -0.90 -8.74
C GLY A 13 -0.35 -1.58 -7.40
N TYR A 14 0.03 -2.87 -7.44
CA TYR A 14 0.33 -3.70 -6.29
C TYR A 14 1.78 -3.47 -5.83
N ILE A 15 1.95 -3.10 -4.57
CA ILE A 15 3.25 -2.86 -3.94
C ILE A 15 3.62 -4.13 -3.17
N ARG A 16 4.56 -4.92 -3.73
CA ARG A 16 4.90 -6.27 -3.25
C ARG A 16 5.31 -6.30 -1.77
N ARG A 17 6.15 -5.35 -1.33
CA ARG A 17 6.63 -5.27 0.06
C ARG A 17 5.51 -5.14 1.09
N PHE A 18 4.40 -4.51 0.71
CA PHE A 18 3.28 -4.24 1.63
C PHE A 18 2.04 -5.07 1.35
N GLY A 19 2.00 -5.88 0.27
CA GLY A 19 0.82 -6.68 -0.06
C GLY A 19 -0.43 -5.89 -0.50
N LEU A 20 -0.28 -4.59 -0.77
CA LEU A 20 -1.39 -3.65 -0.95
C LEU A 20 -1.36 -2.96 -2.31
N CYS A 21 -2.50 -2.44 -2.75
CA CYS A 21 -2.51 -1.49 -3.86
C CYS A 21 -2.09 -0.09 -3.40
N ARG A 22 -1.66 0.76 -4.34
CA ARG A 22 -1.26 2.15 -4.08
C ARG A 22 -2.26 2.99 -3.28
N ILE A 23 -3.57 2.72 -3.40
CA ILE A 23 -4.62 3.48 -2.69
C ILE A 23 -4.67 3.05 -1.22
N CYS A 24 -4.86 1.76 -0.97
CA CYS A 24 -4.90 1.24 0.39
C CYS A 24 -3.58 1.49 1.14
N PHE A 25 -2.46 1.41 0.44
CA PHE A 25 -1.16 1.76 0.99
C PHE A 25 -1.12 3.23 1.44
N ARG A 26 -1.54 4.17 0.58
CA ARG A 26 -1.56 5.60 0.91
C ARG A 26 -2.50 5.92 2.07
N GLU A 27 -3.71 5.34 2.10
CA GLU A 27 -4.64 5.53 3.22
C GLU A 27 -4.05 5.07 4.54
N LEU A 28 -3.44 3.88 4.56
CA LEU A 28 -2.86 3.32 5.78
C LEU A 28 -1.60 4.07 6.22
N ALA A 29 -0.76 4.50 5.27
CA ALA A 29 0.40 5.35 5.54
C ALA A 29 -0.02 6.70 6.13
N LEU A 30 -1.08 7.33 5.59
CA LEU A 30 -1.62 8.59 6.13
C LEU A 30 -2.25 8.43 7.52
N LYS A 31 -2.81 7.26 7.81
CA LYS A 31 -3.33 6.92 9.15
C LYS A 31 -2.26 6.53 10.15
N GLY A 32 -1.00 6.38 9.73
CA GLY A 32 0.09 5.90 10.59
C GLY A 32 0.06 4.39 10.87
N ASN A 33 -0.76 3.62 10.14
CA ASN A 33 -0.91 2.17 10.35
C ASN A 33 0.22 1.34 9.71
N ILE A 34 1.10 1.96 8.91
CA ILE A 34 2.25 1.29 8.30
C ILE A 34 3.52 1.81 9.00
N PRO A 35 4.16 0.98 9.84
CA PRO A 35 5.34 1.40 10.58
C PRO A 35 6.50 1.70 9.63
N GLY A 36 7.27 2.75 9.93
CA GLY A 36 8.45 3.15 9.15
C GLY A 36 8.15 3.81 7.81
N VAL A 37 6.89 4.17 7.51
CA VAL A 37 6.54 4.94 6.32
C VAL A 37 6.21 6.38 6.71
N VAL A 38 7.02 7.31 6.21
CA VAL A 38 6.83 8.76 6.35
C VAL A 38 6.81 9.41 4.97
N LYS A 39 6.21 10.60 4.85
CA LYS A 39 6.32 11.40 3.62
C LYS A 39 7.76 11.89 3.47
N SER A 40 8.33 11.72 2.28
CA SER A 40 9.63 12.30 1.94
C SER A 40 9.51 13.82 1.80
N SER A 41 10.48 14.56 2.33
CA SER A 41 10.60 16.02 2.24
C SER A 41 12.02 16.40 1.83
N TRP A 42 12.40 15.94 0.64
CA TRP A 42 13.64 16.38 0.01
C TRP A 42 13.35 17.64 -0.80
#